data_AF-F8JNP3-F1
#
_entry.id   AF-F8JNP3-F1
#
_cell.length_a   1.000
_cell.length_b   1.000
_cell.length_c   1.000
_cell.angle_alpha   90.00
_cell.angle_beta   90.00
_cell.angle_gamma   90.00
#
_symmetry.space_group_name_H-M   'P 1'
#
loop_
_entity.id
_entity.type
_entity.pdbx_description
1 polymer ?
#
loop_
_entity_poly.entity_id
_entity_poly.type
_entity_poly.pdbx_seq_one_letter_code
_entity_poly.pdbx_strand_id
1 'polypeptide(L)'
;MGPYFANATDPLVDDALAGFAEAHHELVVHDARQGYVYARRRSASRRVGLVSGGGSGHEPMHLGFVGEGMLDAACPGRIFASPHNRQIFEASCEVAGPDGVLHIVKNYTGDRINFGIAAERLAHRGIPCARVLVDDDLASQSEDIAVGRRGTAATVLIEKVLGAAADKGGGLEDLAALGASLTSRCRTIAVASRAHTSPTTGEPAFTLPPGVLEYGVGIHGERADRSIGQEPLRELLERMAGALLDALAPTPDTPLVVLVNSLGAVTRLELYAVFHEVARVLSERGVTVARSKVGDFTTALDMRGFSLSLLAGDDRTIELFDAPARTAAWYSGLEP
;
A
#
# COMPACT_ATOMS: atom_id res chain seq x y z
N MET A 1 4.54 10.81 -25.83
CA MET A 1 4.14 9.46 -25.36
C MET A 1 5.33 8.92 -24.60
N GLY A 2 5.17 8.61 -23.31
CA GLY A 2 6.30 8.12 -22.52
C GLY A 2 6.86 6.77 -23.04
N PRO A 3 8.11 6.43 -22.70
CA PRO A 3 8.79 5.17 -23.04
C PRO A 3 8.18 3.94 -22.33
N TYR A 4 6.86 3.77 -22.40
CA TYR A 4 6.17 2.59 -21.87
C TYR A 4 6.05 1.50 -22.91
N PHE A 5 6.24 0.25 -22.49
CA PHE A 5 5.92 -0.92 -23.30
C PHE A 5 4.39 -1.09 -23.35
N ALA A 6 3.76 -0.50 -24.37
CA ALA A 6 2.31 -0.48 -24.50
C ALA A 6 1.89 -0.53 -25.97
N ASN A 7 0.72 -1.12 -26.24
CA ASN A 7 0.08 -1.03 -27.56
C ASN A 7 -0.37 0.42 -27.87
N ALA A 8 -0.90 1.11 -26.85
CA ALA A 8 -1.15 2.54 -26.81
C ALA A 8 -1.22 3.02 -25.34
N THR A 9 -1.21 4.33 -25.07
CA THR A 9 -1.22 4.86 -23.68
C THR A 9 -2.55 4.61 -22.97
N ASP A 10 -3.68 4.85 -23.64
CA ASP A 10 -5.01 4.73 -23.04
C ASP A 10 -5.40 3.29 -22.65
N PRO A 11 -5.11 2.23 -23.44
CA PRO A 11 -5.44 0.86 -23.05
C PRO A 11 -4.42 0.22 -22.10
N LEU A 12 -3.33 0.88 -21.69
CA LEU A 12 -2.27 0.23 -20.91
C LEU A 12 -2.78 -0.40 -19.61
N VAL A 13 -3.67 0.29 -18.88
CA VAL A 13 -4.27 -0.27 -17.66
C VAL A 13 -5.12 -1.50 -18.00
N ASP A 14 -5.97 -1.42 -19.02
CA ASP A 14 -6.88 -2.50 -19.41
C ASP A 14 -6.09 -3.75 -19.88
N ASP A 15 -5.03 -3.55 -20.68
CA ASP A 15 -4.09 -4.60 -21.11
C ASP A 15 -3.37 -5.22 -19.91
N ALA A 16 -2.91 -4.42 -18.95
CA ALA A 16 -2.26 -4.89 -17.73
C ALA A 16 -3.21 -5.72 -16.85
N LEU A 17 -4.49 -5.34 -16.74
CA LEU A 17 -5.49 -6.12 -16.00
C LEU A 17 -5.78 -7.46 -16.64
N ALA A 18 -5.93 -7.49 -17.97
CA ALA A 18 -6.09 -8.73 -18.71
C ALA A 18 -4.87 -9.64 -18.53
N GLY A 19 -3.66 -9.10 -18.70
CA GLY A 19 -2.41 -9.86 -18.53
C GLY A 19 -2.22 -10.38 -17.11
N PHE A 20 -2.51 -9.57 -16.09
CA PHE A 20 -2.44 -10.00 -14.68
C PHE A 20 -3.40 -11.15 -14.39
N ALA A 21 -4.65 -11.06 -14.87
CA ALA A 21 -5.65 -12.10 -14.65
C ALA A 21 -5.33 -13.39 -15.40
N GLU A 22 -4.70 -13.32 -16.58
CA GLU A 22 -4.25 -14.50 -17.31
C GLU A 22 -3.05 -15.17 -16.63
N ALA A 23 -2.05 -14.38 -16.21
CA ALA A 23 -0.86 -14.86 -15.51
C ALA A 23 -1.21 -15.50 -14.15
N HIS A 24 -2.23 -14.98 -13.47
CA HIS A 24 -2.66 -15.44 -12.15
C HIS A 24 -4.09 -16.02 -12.16
N HIS A 25 -4.46 -16.69 -13.27
CA HIS A 25 -5.80 -17.22 -13.49
C HIS A 25 -6.28 -18.21 -12.43
N GLU A 26 -5.37 -18.80 -11.64
CA GLU A 26 -5.71 -19.69 -10.52
C GLU A 26 -6.07 -18.92 -9.23
N LEU A 27 -5.62 -17.67 -9.10
CA LEU A 27 -5.80 -16.83 -7.91
C LEU A 27 -6.95 -15.85 -8.08
N VAL A 28 -7.12 -15.25 -9.27
CA VAL A 28 -8.00 -14.10 -9.47
C VAL A 28 -8.92 -14.22 -10.69
N VAL A 29 -9.95 -13.37 -10.69
CA VAL A 29 -10.84 -13.12 -11.83
C VAL A 29 -10.85 -11.63 -12.12
N HIS A 30 -10.80 -11.26 -13.39
CA HIS A 30 -10.98 -9.88 -13.85
C HIS A 30 -12.39 -9.70 -14.40
N ASP A 31 -13.15 -8.77 -13.81
CA ASP A 31 -14.40 -8.27 -14.41
C ASP A 31 -14.05 -7.14 -15.37
N ALA A 32 -13.88 -7.48 -16.64
CA ALA A 32 -13.53 -6.52 -17.69
C ALA A 32 -14.63 -5.49 -17.99
N ARG A 33 -15.88 -5.73 -17.55
CA ARG A 33 -16.99 -4.80 -17.77
C ARG A 33 -16.96 -3.66 -16.78
N GLN A 34 -16.62 -3.95 -15.52
CA GLN A 34 -16.58 -2.98 -14.44
C GLN A 34 -15.15 -2.51 -14.10
N GLY A 35 -14.13 -3.25 -14.54
CA GLY A 35 -12.71 -2.89 -14.44
C GLY A 35 -12.09 -3.23 -13.08
N TYR A 36 -12.52 -4.28 -12.38
CA TYR A 36 -11.93 -4.69 -11.09
C TYR A 36 -11.48 -6.15 -11.11
N VAL A 37 -10.62 -6.49 -10.15
CA VAL A 37 -10.11 -7.87 -9.95
C VAL A 37 -10.56 -8.36 -8.58
N TYR A 38 -10.97 -9.62 -8.50
CA TYR A 38 -11.36 -10.26 -7.24
C TYR A 38 -10.78 -11.66 -7.10
N ALA A 39 -10.66 -12.13 -5.85
CA ALA A 39 -10.09 -13.42 -5.51
C ALA A 39 -11.03 -14.56 -5.90
N ARG A 40 -10.49 -15.61 -6.53
CA ARG A 40 -11.25 -16.85 -6.82
C ARG A 40 -11.60 -17.63 -5.56
N ARG A 41 -10.72 -17.57 -4.57
CA ARG A 41 -10.85 -18.28 -3.30
C ARG A 41 -10.61 -17.31 -2.16
N ARG A 42 -11.39 -17.50 -1.11
CA ARG A 42 -11.35 -16.77 0.15
C ARG A 42 -11.43 -17.82 1.25
N SER A 43 -10.93 -17.50 2.45
CA SER A 43 -11.07 -18.40 3.59
C SER A 43 -12.54 -18.71 3.86
N ALA A 44 -12.84 -19.95 4.25
CA ALA A 44 -14.20 -20.37 4.60
C ALA A 44 -14.77 -19.61 5.81
N SER A 45 -13.91 -19.08 6.67
CA SER A 45 -14.30 -18.24 7.83
C SER A 45 -14.45 -16.76 7.50
N ARG A 46 -14.23 -16.34 6.24
CA ARG A 46 -14.36 -14.94 5.82
C ARG A 46 -15.79 -14.45 6.01
N ARG A 47 -16.02 -13.55 6.97
CA ARG A 47 -17.33 -12.93 7.25
C ARG A 47 -17.51 -11.55 6.63
N VAL A 48 -16.41 -10.85 6.41
CA VAL A 48 -16.36 -9.48 5.87
C VAL A 48 -15.50 -9.49 4.62
N GLY A 49 -16.01 -8.95 3.52
CA GLY A 49 -15.22 -8.76 2.31
C GLY A 49 -14.22 -7.62 2.48
N LEU A 50 -12.98 -7.76 2.01
CA LEU A 50 -11.98 -6.69 2.01
C LEU A 50 -11.77 -6.13 0.61
N VAL A 51 -12.01 -4.82 0.45
CA VAL A 51 -11.83 -4.12 -0.83
C VAL A 51 -10.87 -2.97 -0.67
N SER A 52 -9.90 -2.89 -1.56
CA SER A 52 -8.97 -1.75 -1.68
C SER A 52 -8.93 -1.26 -3.12
N GLY A 53 -8.14 -0.22 -3.38
CA GLY A 53 -8.06 0.38 -4.69
C GLY A 53 -7.34 1.72 -4.71
N GLY A 54 -7.33 2.34 -5.87
CA GLY A 54 -6.68 3.62 -6.14
C GLY A 54 -6.20 3.69 -7.59
N GLY A 55 -5.48 4.76 -7.93
CA GLY A 55 -4.86 4.87 -9.24
C GLY A 55 -3.91 3.69 -9.55
N SER A 56 -3.82 3.33 -10.82
CA SER A 56 -2.81 2.37 -11.31
C SER A 56 -1.42 3.02 -11.30
N GLY A 57 -0.37 2.22 -11.45
CA GLY A 57 1.03 2.67 -11.43
C GLY A 57 1.76 2.45 -10.10
N HIS A 58 1.15 1.65 -9.21
CA HIS A 58 1.72 1.27 -7.92
C HIS A 58 1.92 -0.24 -7.76
N GLU A 59 1.86 -0.98 -8.86
CA GLU A 59 1.91 -2.44 -8.87
C GLU A 59 3.16 -2.94 -8.10
N PRO A 60 3.04 -3.98 -7.26
CA PRO A 60 1.89 -4.89 -7.15
C PRO A 60 0.68 -4.36 -6.35
N MET A 61 0.78 -3.21 -5.67
CA MET A 61 -0.35 -2.61 -4.96
C MET A 61 -1.43 -2.16 -5.96
N HIS A 62 -2.68 -2.60 -5.89
CA HIS A 62 -3.30 -3.52 -4.93
C HIS A 62 -3.56 -4.93 -5.47
N LEU A 63 -3.54 -5.08 -6.79
CA LEU A 63 -3.95 -6.31 -7.49
C LEU A 63 -3.15 -7.54 -7.03
N GLY A 64 -1.85 -7.37 -6.81
CA GLY A 64 -0.95 -8.42 -6.35
C GLY A 64 -1.25 -8.92 -4.94
N PHE A 65 -2.09 -8.22 -4.18
CA PHE A 65 -2.52 -8.58 -2.83
C PHE A 65 -3.96 -9.08 -2.77
N VAL A 66 -4.58 -9.36 -3.93
CA VAL A 66 -5.87 -10.04 -4.00
C VAL A 66 -5.68 -11.55 -3.87
N GLY A 67 -6.34 -12.16 -2.89
CA GLY A 67 -6.28 -13.58 -2.57
C GLY A 67 -6.50 -13.88 -1.08
N GLU A 68 -6.54 -15.17 -0.76
CA GLU A 68 -6.65 -15.65 0.61
C GLU A 68 -5.52 -15.09 1.49
N GLY A 69 -5.84 -14.68 2.70
CA GLY A 69 -4.93 -14.02 3.65
C GLY A 69 -4.81 -12.50 3.49
N MET A 70 -5.34 -11.90 2.42
CA MET A 70 -5.23 -10.45 2.13
C MET A 70 -6.55 -9.88 1.60
N LEU A 71 -6.57 -9.24 0.42
CA LEU A 71 -7.76 -8.57 -0.16
C LEU A 71 -8.67 -9.55 -0.89
N ASP A 72 -9.97 -9.29 -0.87
CA ASP A 72 -10.95 -10.03 -1.68
C ASP A 72 -11.18 -9.40 -3.05
N ALA A 73 -11.06 -8.08 -3.16
CA ALA A 73 -11.04 -7.38 -4.44
C ALA A 73 -10.17 -6.12 -4.42
N ALA A 74 -9.72 -5.73 -5.60
CA ALA A 74 -8.99 -4.48 -5.82
C ALA A 74 -9.59 -3.73 -7.02
N CYS A 75 -9.74 -2.41 -6.85
CA CYS A 75 -10.30 -1.50 -7.85
C CYS A 75 -9.21 -0.56 -8.40
N PRO A 76 -8.57 -0.90 -9.53
CA PRO A 76 -7.60 -0.05 -10.20
C PRO A 76 -8.30 1.06 -11.00
N GLY A 77 -7.92 2.31 -10.77
CA GLY A 77 -8.30 3.43 -11.62
C GLY A 77 -7.32 3.64 -12.76
N ARG A 78 -7.42 4.79 -13.46
CA ARG A 78 -6.38 5.18 -14.42
C ARG A 78 -5.05 5.46 -13.68
N ILE A 79 -3.95 5.60 -14.42
CA ILE A 79 -2.64 5.85 -13.79
C ILE A 79 -2.73 7.11 -12.92
N PHE A 80 -2.44 6.94 -11.62
CA PHE A 80 -2.51 7.97 -10.58
C PHE A 80 -3.86 8.70 -10.43
N ALA A 81 -4.97 8.07 -10.85
CA ALA A 81 -6.31 8.59 -10.65
C ALA A 81 -7.22 7.53 -10.02
N SER A 82 -7.90 7.90 -8.91
CA SER A 82 -8.84 7.04 -8.19
C SER A 82 -9.80 6.29 -9.13
N PRO A 83 -10.15 5.02 -8.84
CA PRO A 83 -11.24 4.33 -9.51
C PRO A 83 -12.56 5.07 -9.31
N HIS A 84 -13.49 4.87 -10.24
CA HIS A 84 -14.82 5.45 -10.14
C HIS A 84 -15.64 4.74 -9.06
N ASN A 85 -16.41 5.48 -8.25
CA ASN A 85 -17.28 4.94 -7.19
C ASN A 85 -18.19 3.76 -7.62
N ARG A 86 -18.61 3.72 -8.89
CA ARG A 86 -19.39 2.59 -9.45
C ARG A 86 -18.59 1.29 -9.45
N GLN A 87 -17.34 1.33 -9.91
CA GLN A 87 -16.45 0.17 -9.94
C GLN A 87 -16.23 -0.37 -8.52
N ILE A 88 -15.97 0.51 -7.55
CA ILE A 88 -15.82 0.15 -6.13
C ILE A 88 -17.09 -0.50 -5.58
N PHE A 89 -18.26 0.08 -5.89
CA PHE A 89 -19.54 -0.44 -5.46
C PHE A 89 -19.81 -1.85 -6.01
N GLU A 90 -19.56 -2.08 -7.30
CA GLU A 90 -19.79 -3.39 -7.95
C GLU A 90 -18.83 -4.44 -7.40
N ALA A 91 -17.53 -4.11 -7.27
CA ALA A 91 -16.55 -4.99 -6.63
C ALA A 91 -16.94 -5.34 -5.18
N SER A 92 -17.44 -4.35 -4.44
CA SER A 92 -17.91 -4.56 -3.05
C SER A 92 -19.14 -5.45 -2.99
N CYS A 93 -20.08 -5.34 -3.93
CA CYS A 93 -21.23 -6.24 -4.00
C CYS A 93 -20.79 -7.67 -4.31
N GLU A 94 -19.80 -7.85 -5.18
CA GLU A 94 -19.25 -9.16 -5.56
C GLU A 94 -18.61 -9.88 -4.36
N VAL A 95 -17.92 -9.15 -3.50
CA VAL A 95 -17.14 -9.76 -2.40
C VAL A 95 -17.73 -9.55 -1.00
N ALA A 96 -18.86 -8.86 -0.85
CA ALA A 96 -19.50 -8.69 0.45
C ALA A 96 -19.75 -10.06 1.13
N GLY A 97 -19.33 -10.17 2.38
CA GLY A 97 -19.64 -11.31 3.23
C GLY A 97 -20.95 -11.11 3.99
N PRO A 98 -21.35 -12.07 4.84
CA PRO A 98 -22.55 -11.93 5.69
C PRO A 98 -22.53 -10.70 6.61
N ASP A 99 -21.34 -10.21 6.99
CA ASP A 99 -21.19 -9.02 7.83
C ASP A 99 -20.86 -7.76 7.02
N GLY A 100 -20.95 -7.84 5.69
CA GLY A 100 -20.71 -6.73 4.78
C GLY A 100 -19.28 -6.66 4.25
N VAL A 101 -18.76 -5.44 4.11
CA VAL A 101 -17.48 -5.14 3.46
C VAL A 101 -16.69 -4.08 4.22
N LEU A 102 -15.38 -4.24 4.31
CA LEU A 102 -14.45 -3.23 4.80
C LEU A 102 -13.67 -2.65 3.62
N HIS A 103 -13.74 -1.34 3.45
CA HIS A 103 -12.87 -0.64 2.50
C HIS A 103 -11.57 -0.21 3.19
N ILE A 104 -10.44 -0.55 2.59
CA ILE A 104 -9.11 -0.06 3.00
C ILE A 104 -8.73 1.04 2.00
N VAL A 105 -8.64 2.28 2.48
CA VAL A 105 -8.59 3.48 1.63
C VAL A 105 -7.32 4.26 1.94
N LYS A 106 -6.47 4.46 0.93
CA LYS A 106 -5.32 5.38 1.05
C LYS A 106 -5.83 6.81 1.17
N ASN A 107 -5.21 7.63 2.02
CA ASN A 107 -5.70 8.98 2.29
C ASN A 107 -5.36 9.99 1.18
N TYR A 108 -6.06 9.85 0.05
CA TYR A 108 -6.08 10.78 -1.07
C TYR A 108 -7.50 11.29 -1.30
N THR A 109 -7.65 12.57 -1.65
CA THR A 109 -8.96 13.21 -1.83
C THR A 109 -9.87 12.43 -2.79
N GLY A 110 -9.35 12.03 -3.95
CA GLY A 110 -10.11 11.25 -4.94
C GLY A 110 -10.56 9.89 -4.42
N ASP A 111 -9.67 9.18 -3.72
CA ASP A 111 -9.96 7.87 -3.13
C ASP A 111 -11.04 8.00 -2.05
N ARG A 112 -10.88 8.94 -1.11
CA ARG A 112 -11.87 9.20 -0.04
C ARG A 112 -13.27 9.47 -0.58
N ILE A 113 -13.37 10.33 -1.60
CA ILE A 113 -14.65 10.71 -2.20
C ILE A 113 -15.28 9.50 -2.89
N ASN A 114 -14.53 8.79 -3.74
CA ASN A 114 -15.10 7.68 -4.50
C ASN A 114 -15.47 6.48 -3.63
N PHE A 115 -14.63 6.11 -2.67
CA PHE A 115 -14.95 5.05 -1.70
C PHE A 115 -16.10 5.47 -0.76
N GLY A 116 -16.18 6.76 -0.40
CA GLY A 116 -17.32 7.30 0.36
C GLY A 116 -18.65 7.18 -0.36
N ILE A 117 -18.71 7.60 -1.63
CA ILE A 117 -19.91 7.47 -2.47
C ILE A 117 -20.28 5.98 -2.66
N ALA A 118 -19.28 5.11 -2.82
CA ALA A 118 -19.53 3.66 -2.92
C ALA A 118 -20.14 3.11 -1.61
N ALA A 119 -19.64 3.52 -0.45
CA ALA A 119 -20.19 3.13 0.85
C ALA A 119 -21.64 3.59 1.04
N GLU A 120 -21.99 4.81 0.60
CA GLU A 120 -23.38 5.30 0.61
C GLU A 120 -24.30 4.44 -0.28
N ARG A 121 -23.82 4.03 -1.45
CA ARG A 121 -24.56 3.12 -2.34
C ARG A 121 -24.75 1.73 -1.74
N LEU A 122 -23.74 1.20 -1.05
CA LEU A 122 -23.84 -0.08 -0.33
C LEU A 122 -24.87 0.00 0.79
N ALA A 123 -24.89 1.09 1.56
CA ALA A 123 -25.89 1.32 2.60
C ALA A 123 -27.32 1.33 2.03
N HIS A 124 -27.54 1.94 0.86
CA HIS A 124 -28.83 1.89 0.17
C HIS A 124 -29.25 0.48 -0.27
N ARG A 125 -28.28 -0.42 -0.49
CA ARG A 125 -28.52 -1.85 -0.79
C ARG A 125 -28.62 -2.73 0.46
N GLY A 126 -28.52 -2.15 1.66
CA GLY A 126 -28.53 -2.87 2.92
C GLY A 126 -27.25 -3.68 3.17
N ILE A 127 -26.13 -3.35 2.50
CA ILE A 127 -24.83 -4.00 2.73
C ILE A 127 -24.03 -3.13 3.72
N PRO A 128 -23.73 -3.63 4.93
CA PRO A 128 -22.89 -2.90 5.88
C PRO A 128 -21.50 -2.60 5.29
N CYS A 129 -21.02 -1.38 5.49
CA CYS A 129 -19.72 -0.95 5.00
C CYS A 129 -19.02 -0.10 6.06
N ALA A 130 -17.80 -0.50 6.43
CA ALA A 130 -16.89 0.33 7.21
C ALA A 130 -15.66 0.72 6.37
N ARG A 131 -14.88 1.68 6.86
CA ARG A 131 -13.68 2.18 6.16
C ARG A 131 -12.51 2.30 7.12
N VAL A 132 -11.34 1.82 6.69
CA VAL A 132 -10.05 2.10 7.31
C VAL A 132 -9.33 3.08 6.39
N LEU A 133 -9.06 4.27 6.90
CA LEU A 133 -8.26 5.26 6.21
C LEU A 133 -6.80 5.07 6.60
N VAL A 134 -5.90 4.97 5.62
CA VAL A 134 -4.46 4.81 5.82
C VAL A 134 -3.77 6.14 5.53
N ASP A 135 -3.07 6.69 6.52
CA ASP A 135 -2.41 8.00 6.49
C ASP A 135 -0.96 7.94 7.02
N ASP A 136 -0.20 6.93 6.59
CA ASP A 136 1.12 6.60 7.13
C ASP A 136 2.25 7.57 6.75
N ASP A 137 2.10 8.37 5.69
CA ASP A 137 3.19 9.20 5.18
C ASP A 137 3.51 10.41 6.08
N LEU A 138 4.53 10.25 6.92
CA LEU A 138 4.93 11.25 7.91
C LEU A 138 5.37 12.56 7.26
N ALA A 139 5.99 12.50 6.08
CA ALA A 139 6.55 13.69 5.44
C ALA A 139 5.48 14.62 4.85
N SER A 140 4.26 14.11 4.66
CA SER A 140 3.10 14.90 4.22
C SER A 140 2.32 15.56 5.35
N GLN A 141 2.78 15.41 6.59
CA GLN A 141 2.14 16.02 7.74
C GLN A 141 2.29 17.55 7.67
N SER A 142 1.17 18.25 7.56
CA SER A 142 1.11 19.70 7.56
C SER A 142 -0.11 20.18 8.33
N GLU A 143 0.04 21.22 9.14
CA GLU A 143 -1.08 21.87 9.84
C GLU A 143 -2.02 22.61 8.85
N ASP A 144 -1.51 22.95 7.65
CA ASP A 144 -2.26 23.68 6.62
C ASP A 144 -3.09 22.76 5.72
N ILE A 145 -2.87 21.44 5.77
CA ILE A 145 -3.56 20.47 4.90
C ILE A 145 -4.69 19.77 5.67
N ALA A 146 -5.92 20.23 5.42
CA ALA A 146 -7.13 19.67 6.05
C ALA A 146 -7.38 18.18 5.75
N VAL A 147 -6.77 17.63 4.70
CA VAL A 147 -6.95 16.23 4.28
C VAL A 147 -6.16 15.25 5.16
N GLY A 148 -5.14 15.72 5.89
CA GLY A 148 -4.23 14.89 6.67
C GLY A 148 -3.09 14.27 5.85
N ARG A 149 -2.34 13.34 6.44
CA ARG A 149 -1.20 12.65 5.80
C ARG A 149 -1.65 11.74 4.66
N ARG A 150 -0.81 11.56 3.63
CA ARG A 150 -1.04 10.62 2.52
C ARG A 150 -0.97 9.16 2.99
N GLY A 151 -1.64 8.25 2.26
CA GLY A 151 -1.52 6.81 2.45
C GLY A 151 -0.57 6.17 1.43
N THR A 152 0.47 5.47 1.87
CA THR A 152 1.56 4.95 1.04
C THR A 152 1.86 3.48 1.34
N ALA A 153 3.13 3.10 1.47
CA ALA A 153 3.59 1.71 1.49
C ALA A 153 3.10 0.90 2.71
N ALA A 154 2.79 1.54 3.83
CA ALA A 154 2.24 0.83 4.98
C ALA A 154 0.86 0.21 4.72
N THR A 155 0.15 0.70 3.70
CA THR A 155 -1.15 0.14 3.29
C THR A 155 -1.07 -1.37 3.09
N VAL A 156 0.01 -1.86 2.48
CA VAL A 156 0.23 -3.30 2.24
C VAL A 156 0.36 -4.10 3.55
N LEU A 157 1.00 -3.51 4.57
CA LEU A 157 1.11 -4.15 5.90
C LEU A 157 -0.27 -4.22 6.58
N ILE A 158 -1.06 -3.15 6.46
CA ILE A 158 -2.41 -3.07 7.02
C ILE A 158 -3.33 -4.06 6.30
N GLU A 159 -3.26 -4.16 4.98
CA GLU A 159 -3.98 -5.16 4.18
C GLU A 159 -3.62 -6.58 4.59
N LYS A 160 -2.34 -6.86 4.87
CA LYS A 160 -1.89 -8.19 5.32
C LYS A 160 -2.49 -8.56 6.68
N VAL A 161 -2.42 -7.66 7.65
CA VAL A 161 -2.88 -7.92 9.02
C VAL A 161 -4.41 -8.00 9.07
N LEU A 162 -5.12 -7.11 8.36
CA LEU A 162 -6.57 -7.15 8.26
C LEU A 162 -7.07 -8.37 7.50
N GLY A 163 -6.40 -8.76 6.41
CA GLY A 163 -6.71 -9.98 5.66
C GLY A 163 -6.62 -11.23 6.52
N ALA A 164 -5.55 -11.37 7.30
CA ALA A 164 -5.41 -12.47 8.25
C ALA A 164 -6.49 -12.44 9.34
N ALA A 165 -6.84 -11.26 9.85
CA ALA A 165 -7.87 -11.13 10.89
C ALA A 165 -9.27 -11.48 10.34
N ALA A 166 -9.55 -11.08 9.11
CA ALA A 166 -10.80 -11.39 8.42
C ALA A 166 -10.88 -12.89 8.08
N ASP A 167 -9.75 -13.53 7.74
CA ASP A 167 -9.68 -14.98 7.57
C ASP A 167 -9.87 -15.77 8.86
N LYS A 168 -9.58 -15.17 10.03
CA LYS A 168 -9.95 -15.74 11.34
C LYS A 168 -11.42 -15.49 11.72
N GLY A 169 -12.22 -14.91 10.82
CA GLY A 169 -13.64 -14.64 11.03
C GLY A 169 -13.93 -13.36 11.82
N GLY A 170 -13.01 -12.39 11.83
CA GLY A 170 -13.25 -11.07 12.41
C GLY A 170 -14.47 -10.37 11.81
N GLY A 171 -15.30 -9.78 12.66
CA GLY A 171 -16.47 -8.99 12.25
C GLY A 171 -16.09 -7.57 11.79
N LEU A 172 -17.05 -6.88 11.15
CA LEU A 172 -16.79 -5.59 10.50
C LEU A 172 -16.27 -4.51 11.47
N GLU A 173 -16.88 -4.40 12.66
CA GLU A 173 -16.49 -3.43 13.69
C GLU A 173 -15.09 -3.72 14.25
N ASP A 174 -14.79 -5.00 14.54
CA ASP A 174 -13.49 -5.42 15.04
C ASP A 174 -12.37 -5.15 14.03
N LEU A 175 -12.63 -5.43 12.74
CA LEU A 175 -11.68 -5.17 11.67
C LEU A 175 -11.47 -3.67 11.46
N ALA A 176 -12.53 -2.86 11.52
CA ALA A 176 -12.41 -1.40 11.45
C ALA A 176 -11.61 -0.84 12.62
N ALA A 177 -11.85 -1.32 13.85
CA ALA A 177 -11.11 -0.92 15.05
C ALA A 177 -9.63 -1.34 14.98
N LEU A 178 -9.36 -2.58 14.54
CA LEU A 178 -8.01 -3.06 14.31
C LEU A 178 -7.29 -2.21 13.25
N GLY A 179 -7.94 -1.91 12.13
CA GLY A 179 -7.36 -1.09 11.07
C GLY A 179 -7.05 0.33 11.53
N ALA A 180 -7.95 0.97 12.28
CA ALA A 180 -7.69 2.28 12.88
C ALA A 180 -6.48 2.24 13.83
N SER A 181 -6.39 1.21 14.67
CA SER A 181 -5.24 0.99 15.56
C SER A 181 -3.93 0.77 14.79
N LEU A 182 -3.94 0.00 13.71
CA LEU A 182 -2.76 -0.23 12.87
C LEU A 182 -2.29 1.05 12.19
N THR A 183 -3.21 1.83 11.60
CA THR A 183 -2.87 3.12 10.98
C THR A 183 -2.25 4.09 12.01
N SER A 184 -2.78 4.16 13.24
CA SER A 184 -2.27 5.10 14.23
C SER A 184 -0.82 4.81 14.64
N ARG A 185 -0.36 3.56 14.51
CA ARG A 185 0.98 3.07 14.89
C ARG A 185 1.83 2.63 13.71
N CYS A 186 1.54 3.15 12.51
CA CYS A 186 2.37 2.93 11.33
C CYS A 186 2.76 4.24 10.66
N ARG A 187 4.06 4.41 10.35
CA ARG A 187 4.58 5.59 9.69
C ARG A 187 5.54 5.22 8.57
N THR A 188 5.53 6.02 7.51
CA THR A 188 6.37 5.87 6.32
C THR A 188 7.05 7.18 5.98
N ILE A 189 8.30 7.11 5.51
CA ILE A 189 9.00 8.20 4.83
C ILE A 189 9.56 7.64 3.52
N ALA A 190 9.42 8.40 2.44
CA ALA A 190 9.97 8.09 1.12
C ALA A 190 11.07 9.07 0.72
N VAL A 191 11.98 8.63 -0.14
CA VAL A 191 13.01 9.48 -0.74
C VAL A 191 13.25 9.07 -2.19
N ALA A 192 13.44 10.04 -3.08
CA ALA A 192 13.76 9.77 -4.49
C ALA A 192 14.92 10.61 -5.00
N SER A 193 15.77 10.00 -5.82
CA SER A 193 16.83 10.67 -6.59
C SER A 193 16.37 11.03 -8.01
N ARG A 194 15.22 10.50 -8.45
CA ARG A 194 14.61 10.81 -9.74
C ARG A 194 13.10 10.56 -9.67
N ALA A 195 12.32 11.47 -10.23
CA ALA A 195 10.88 11.30 -10.42
C ALA A 195 10.57 10.11 -11.35
N HIS A 196 9.30 9.70 -11.35
CA HIS A 196 8.77 8.84 -12.40
C HIS A 196 8.68 9.62 -13.72
N THR A 197 8.67 8.88 -14.81
CA THR A 197 8.35 9.35 -16.14
C THR A 197 6.84 9.56 -16.25
N SER A 198 6.36 10.75 -16.60
CA SER A 198 4.93 10.99 -16.75
C SER A 198 4.37 10.19 -17.94
N PRO A 199 3.30 9.39 -17.78
CA PRO A 199 2.63 8.74 -18.90
C PRO A 199 2.11 9.73 -19.95
N THR A 200 1.70 10.92 -19.51
CA THR A 200 1.12 11.96 -20.37
C THR A 200 2.18 12.69 -21.19
N THR A 201 3.24 13.17 -20.55
CA THR A 201 4.26 14.00 -21.24
C THR A 201 5.41 13.15 -21.80
N GLY A 202 5.73 12.02 -21.16
CA GLY A 202 6.94 11.23 -21.44
C GLY A 202 8.22 11.80 -20.83
N GLU A 203 8.10 12.89 -20.06
CA GLU A 203 9.20 13.55 -19.35
C GLU A 203 9.14 13.21 -17.85
N PRO A 204 10.23 13.40 -17.08
CA PRO A 204 10.19 13.29 -15.63
C PRO A 204 9.11 14.21 -15.04
N ALA A 205 8.30 13.70 -14.11
CA ALA A 205 7.23 14.48 -13.46
C ALA A 205 7.75 15.72 -12.71
N PHE A 206 9.00 15.65 -12.25
CA PHE A 206 9.80 16.78 -11.80
C PHE A 206 11.28 16.46 -12.00
N THR A 207 12.13 17.49 -12.01
CA THR A 207 13.58 17.35 -12.13
C THR A 207 14.27 17.67 -10.81
N LEU A 208 15.37 16.96 -10.54
CA LEU A 208 16.25 17.20 -9.39
C LEU A 208 17.66 17.49 -9.90
N PRO A 209 18.37 18.46 -9.31
CA PRO A 209 19.80 18.63 -9.58
C PRO A 209 20.60 17.39 -9.17
N PRO A 210 21.79 17.17 -9.76
CA PRO A 210 22.71 16.13 -9.30
C PRO A 210 23.02 16.26 -7.80
N GLY A 211 22.99 15.15 -7.08
CA GLY A 211 23.26 15.13 -5.63
C GLY A 211 22.14 15.72 -4.78
N VAL A 212 20.91 15.86 -5.31
CA VAL A 212 19.72 16.26 -4.56
C VAL A 212 18.74 15.10 -4.49
N LEU A 213 18.14 14.91 -3.31
CA LEU A 213 17.09 13.94 -3.06
C LEU A 213 15.78 14.68 -2.70
N GLU A 214 14.67 14.22 -3.26
CA GLU A 214 13.34 14.63 -2.84
C GLU A 214 12.95 13.79 -1.60
N TYR A 215 13.00 14.40 -0.41
CA TYR A 215 12.74 13.74 0.87
C TYR A 215 11.29 13.95 1.28
N GLY A 216 10.49 12.89 1.30
CA GLY A 216 9.05 12.95 1.50
C GLY A 216 8.25 12.98 0.20
N VAL A 217 8.80 12.45 -0.89
CA VAL A 217 8.06 12.33 -2.17
C VAL A 217 6.84 11.43 -2.00
N GLY A 218 5.70 11.83 -2.58
CA GLY A 218 4.49 11.02 -2.62
C GLY A 218 4.52 9.97 -3.74
N ILE A 219 3.65 8.96 -3.66
CA ILE A 219 3.61 7.86 -4.64
C ILE A 219 3.09 8.29 -6.02
N HIS A 220 2.47 9.47 -6.16
CA HIS A 220 2.11 10.05 -7.47
C HIS A 220 3.10 11.13 -7.92
N GLY A 221 4.27 11.24 -7.26
CA GLY A 221 5.27 12.26 -7.54
C GLY A 221 4.99 13.63 -6.91
N GLU A 222 4.08 13.70 -5.93
CA GLU A 222 3.86 14.92 -5.17
C GLU A 222 5.12 15.27 -4.38
N ARG A 223 5.65 16.47 -4.62
CA ARG A 223 6.88 16.93 -3.96
C ARG A 223 6.63 17.25 -2.49
N ALA A 224 7.68 17.13 -1.69
CA ALA A 224 7.66 17.58 -0.31
C ALA A 224 7.94 19.08 -0.22
N ASP A 225 7.78 19.65 0.97
CA ASP A 225 8.13 21.05 1.23
C ASP A 225 9.63 21.32 1.09
N ARG A 226 10.48 20.27 1.21
CA ARG A 226 11.94 20.40 1.22
C ARG A 226 12.62 19.22 0.52
N SER A 227 13.58 19.55 -0.35
CA SER A 227 14.58 18.60 -0.85
C SER A 227 15.83 18.65 0.03
N ILE A 228 16.62 17.57 0.05
CA ILE A 228 17.88 17.48 0.82
C ILE A 228 19.06 17.19 -0.12
N GLY A 229 20.28 17.52 0.32
CA GLY A 229 21.49 17.04 -0.34
C GLY A 229 21.61 15.52 -0.20
N GLN A 230 22.27 14.87 -1.16
CA GLN A 230 22.59 13.46 -1.05
C GLN A 230 23.62 13.26 0.06
N GLU A 231 23.26 12.43 1.03
CA GLU A 231 24.07 12.08 2.19
C GLU A 231 24.58 10.63 2.05
N PRO A 232 25.63 10.22 2.78
CA PRO A 232 25.95 8.82 2.96
C PRO A 232 24.71 8.01 3.39
N LEU A 233 24.59 6.77 2.89
CA LEU A 233 23.40 5.94 3.09
C LEU A 233 23.02 5.83 4.58
N ARG A 234 24.00 5.59 5.45
CA ARG A 234 23.78 5.50 6.89
C ARG A 234 23.14 6.77 7.47
N GLU A 235 23.65 7.94 7.14
CA GLU A 235 23.13 9.23 7.65
C GLU A 235 21.68 9.46 7.19
N LEU A 236 21.37 9.14 5.93
CA LEU A 236 20.01 9.19 5.41
C LEU A 236 19.08 8.24 6.18
N LEU A 237 19.52 7.02 6.48
CA LEU A 237 18.70 6.05 7.23
C LEU A 237 18.59 6.40 8.72
N GLU A 238 19.61 6.99 9.33
CA GLU A 238 19.52 7.56 10.68
C GLU A 238 18.47 8.66 10.76
N ARG A 239 18.44 9.54 9.76
CA ARG A 239 17.43 10.60 9.62
C ARG A 239 16.02 10.01 9.44
N MET A 240 15.84 9.08 8.50
CA MET A 240 14.53 8.47 8.22
C MET A 240 14.03 7.63 9.40
N ALA A 241 14.82 6.68 9.90
CA ALA A 241 14.41 5.82 11.00
C ALA A 241 14.24 6.61 12.31
N GLY A 242 15.08 7.62 12.56
CA GLY A 242 14.93 8.52 13.71
C GLY A 242 13.58 9.23 13.70
N ALA A 243 13.24 9.91 12.59
CA ALA A 243 11.96 10.61 12.47
C ALA A 243 10.75 9.67 12.63
N LEU A 244 10.83 8.45 12.08
CA LEU A 244 9.77 7.44 12.22
C LEU A 244 9.63 6.95 13.66
N LEU A 245 10.75 6.69 14.35
CA LEU A 245 10.75 6.28 15.76
C LEU A 245 10.25 7.40 16.67
N ASP A 246 10.65 8.64 16.43
CA ASP A 246 10.19 9.80 17.21
C ASP A 246 8.67 9.99 17.07
N ALA A 247 8.13 9.79 15.86
CA ALA A 247 6.70 9.89 15.60
C ALA A 247 5.89 8.72 16.19
N LEU A 248 6.48 7.53 16.30
CA LEU A 248 5.81 6.34 16.82
C LEU A 248 5.98 6.16 18.33
N ALA A 249 7.08 6.67 18.90
CA ALA A 249 7.50 6.52 20.29
C ALA A 249 7.32 5.08 20.84
N PRO A 250 7.85 4.03 20.17
CA PRO A 250 7.68 2.65 20.63
C PRO A 250 8.42 2.44 21.96
N THR A 251 7.86 1.57 22.81
CA THR A 251 8.56 1.08 24.00
C THR A 251 9.63 0.05 23.60
N PRO A 252 10.65 -0.23 24.44
CA PRO A 252 11.70 -1.19 24.10
C PRO A 252 11.21 -2.59 23.69
N ASP A 253 10.09 -3.03 24.27
CA ASP A 253 9.50 -4.35 24.00
C ASP A 253 8.49 -4.35 22.84
N THR A 254 8.27 -3.19 22.20
CA THR A 254 7.32 -3.09 21.07
C THR A 254 7.87 -3.81 19.85
N PRO A 255 7.23 -4.89 19.35
CA PRO A 255 7.71 -5.57 18.15
C PRO A 255 7.50 -4.68 16.92
N LEU A 256 8.57 -4.45 16.15
CA LEU A 256 8.48 -3.67 14.91
C LEU A 256 8.44 -4.56 13.67
N VAL A 257 7.51 -4.25 12.76
CA VAL A 257 7.56 -4.74 11.37
C VAL A 257 8.17 -3.64 10.51
N VAL A 258 9.23 -3.97 9.77
CA VAL A 258 9.96 -3.06 8.89
C VAL A 258 9.67 -3.38 7.43
N LEU A 259 9.24 -2.38 6.65
CA LEU A 259 9.11 -2.49 5.20
C LEU A 259 10.10 -1.55 4.52
N VAL A 260 11.04 -2.11 3.76
CA VAL A 260 11.88 -1.36 2.82
C VAL A 260 11.31 -1.57 1.42
N ASN A 261 10.63 -0.54 0.92
CA ASN A 261 9.87 -0.61 -0.31
C ASN A 261 10.52 0.22 -1.43
N SER A 262 10.70 -0.37 -2.60
CA SER A 262 11.09 0.36 -3.82
C SER A 262 9.95 1.20 -4.34
N LEU A 263 10.26 2.38 -4.86
CA LEU A 263 9.32 3.20 -5.64
C LEU A 263 9.35 2.85 -7.13
N GLY A 264 10.11 1.82 -7.54
CA GLY A 264 10.11 1.29 -8.91
C GLY A 264 11.50 0.94 -9.41
N ALA A 265 12.37 1.93 -9.53
CA ALA A 265 13.66 1.80 -10.22
C ALA A 265 14.88 1.65 -9.30
N VAL A 266 14.69 1.21 -8.05
CA VAL A 266 15.79 0.81 -7.15
C VAL A 266 15.95 -0.71 -7.19
N THR A 267 17.17 -1.18 -7.38
CA THR A 267 17.44 -2.62 -7.53
C THR A 267 17.30 -3.36 -6.20
N ARG A 268 17.00 -4.65 -6.26
CA ARG A 268 16.94 -5.50 -5.05
C ARG A 268 18.26 -5.52 -4.27
N LEU A 269 19.40 -5.41 -4.97
CA LEU A 269 20.73 -5.31 -4.36
C LEU A 269 20.84 -4.05 -3.48
N GLU A 270 20.40 -2.91 -4.00
CA GLU A 270 20.38 -1.64 -3.26
C GLU A 270 19.41 -1.70 -2.06
N LEU A 271 18.22 -2.27 -2.24
CA LEU A 271 17.23 -2.38 -1.15
C LEU A 271 17.73 -3.23 0.03
N TYR A 272 18.51 -4.30 -0.23
CA TYR A 272 19.11 -5.07 0.86
C TYR A 272 20.23 -4.32 1.57
N ALA A 273 20.99 -3.47 0.87
CA ALA A 273 21.94 -2.57 1.51
C ALA A 273 21.22 -1.54 2.39
N VAL A 274 20.10 -0.97 1.91
CA VAL A 274 19.23 -0.11 2.72
C VAL A 274 18.75 -0.84 3.96
N PHE A 275 18.21 -2.06 3.82
CA PHE A 275 17.72 -2.83 4.97
C PHE A 275 18.83 -3.18 5.97
N HIS A 276 20.04 -3.51 5.51
CA HIS A 276 21.18 -3.74 6.39
C HIS A 276 21.45 -2.51 7.28
N GLU A 277 21.51 -1.31 6.70
CA GLU A 277 21.71 -0.08 7.46
C GLU A 277 20.53 0.25 8.38
N VAL A 278 19.28 0.07 7.93
CA VAL A 278 18.09 0.24 8.78
C VAL A 278 18.17 -0.67 10.01
N ALA A 279 18.48 -1.96 9.83
CA ALA A 279 18.57 -2.91 10.93
C ALA A 279 19.66 -2.52 11.94
N ARG A 280 20.81 -1.99 11.46
CA ARG A 280 21.86 -1.46 12.33
C ARG A 280 21.41 -0.24 13.11
N VAL A 281 20.82 0.74 12.46
CA VAL A 281 20.33 1.97 13.09
C VAL A 281 19.28 1.67 14.17
N LEU A 282 18.36 0.75 13.88
CA LEU A 282 17.35 0.31 14.86
C LEU A 282 18.00 -0.41 16.05
N SER A 283 18.95 -1.32 15.78
CA SER A 283 19.67 -2.04 16.83
C SER A 283 20.50 -1.12 17.73
N GLU A 284 21.17 -0.12 17.17
CA GLU A 284 21.94 0.89 17.93
C GLU A 284 21.04 1.73 18.85
N ARG A 285 19.75 1.83 18.53
CA ARG A 285 18.71 2.49 19.34
C ARG A 285 17.98 1.53 20.28
N GLY A 286 18.43 0.27 20.39
CA GLY A 286 17.83 -0.74 21.27
C GLY A 286 16.49 -1.30 20.77
N VAL A 287 16.18 -1.12 19.48
CA VAL A 287 14.91 -1.55 18.87
C VAL A 287 15.14 -2.81 18.05
N THR A 288 14.40 -3.87 18.39
CA THR A 288 14.49 -5.15 17.67
C THR A 288 13.47 -5.23 16.55
N VAL A 289 13.93 -5.59 15.34
CA VAL A 289 13.06 -5.87 14.20
C VAL A 289 12.42 -7.25 14.39
N ALA A 290 11.11 -7.29 14.61
CA ALA A 290 10.37 -8.54 14.76
C ALA A 290 10.16 -9.22 13.40
N ARG A 291 9.75 -8.46 12.38
CA ARG A 291 9.56 -8.97 11.01
C ARG A 291 10.01 -7.93 9.99
N SER A 292 10.33 -8.37 8.78
CA SER A 292 10.67 -7.46 7.70
C SER A 292 10.19 -7.93 6.32
N LYS A 293 10.04 -6.95 5.43
CA LYS A 293 9.85 -7.13 4.00
C LYS A 293 10.73 -6.15 3.23
N VAL A 294 11.36 -6.62 2.16
CA VAL A 294 12.27 -5.83 1.33
C VAL A 294 11.95 -6.13 -0.13
N GLY A 295 11.60 -5.12 -0.92
CA GLY A 295 11.22 -5.30 -2.32
C GLY A 295 10.26 -4.26 -2.86
N ASP A 296 9.52 -4.64 -3.90
CA ASP A 296 8.60 -3.76 -4.61
C ASP A 296 7.18 -4.13 -4.15
N PHE A 297 6.58 -3.28 -3.32
CA PHE A 297 5.26 -3.50 -2.74
C PHE A 297 4.29 -2.38 -3.12
N THR A 298 4.75 -1.14 -3.10
CA THR A 298 4.00 0.07 -3.48
C THR A 298 4.91 0.94 -4.33
N THR A 299 4.86 0.75 -5.64
CA THR A 299 5.72 1.48 -6.57
C THR A 299 5.13 2.85 -6.93
N ALA A 300 5.89 3.63 -7.67
CA ALA A 300 5.47 4.87 -8.30
C ALA A 300 6.04 4.86 -9.74
N LEU A 301 5.52 3.93 -10.56
CA LEU A 301 6.03 3.63 -11.90
C LEU A 301 7.55 3.35 -11.88
N ASP A 302 8.35 4.15 -12.60
CA ASP A 302 9.80 4.03 -12.72
C ASP A 302 10.58 5.04 -11.83
N MET A 303 9.93 5.55 -10.78
CA MET A 303 10.58 6.44 -9.82
C MET A 303 11.80 5.76 -9.20
N ARG A 304 12.95 6.46 -9.21
CA ARG A 304 14.16 5.96 -8.55
C ARG A 304 14.20 6.49 -7.13
N GLY A 305 13.66 5.70 -6.22
CA GLY A 305 13.61 5.99 -4.81
C GLY A 305 13.16 4.78 -4.00
N PHE A 306 13.19 4.93 -2.68
CA PHE A 306 12.68 3.92 -1.76
C PHE A 306 11.90 4.59 -0.63
N SER A 307 11.14 3.79 0.09
CA SER A 307 10.43 4.18 1.30
C SER A 307 10.74 3.21 2.43
N LEU A 308 10.72 3.74 3.64
CA LEU A 308 10.86 2.99 4.88
C LEU A 308 9.57 3.15 5.66
N SER A 309 8.88 2.04 5.94
CA SER A 309 7.74 1.99 6.84
C SER A 309 8.07 1.22 8.10
N LEU A 310 7.64 1.75 9.25
CA LEU A 310 7.67 1.08 10.53
C LEU A 310 6.23 0.89 11.02
N LEU A 311 5.85 -0.35 11.33
CA LEU A 311 4.60 -0.68 12.02
C LEU A 311 4.95 -1.15 13.44
N ALA A 312 4.53 -0.38 14.43
CA ALA A 312 4.68 -0.73 15.85
C ALA A 312 3.54 -1.68 16.26
N GLY A 313 3.85 -2.96 16.37
CA GLY A 313 2.88 -4.00 16.63
C GLY A 313 2.70 -4.35 18.10
N ASP A 314 1.92 -5.40 18.30
CA ASP A 314 1.79 -6.22 19.51
C ASP A 314 1.86 -7.70 19.09
N ASP A 315 1.80 -8.62 20.03
CA ASP A 315 1.87 -10.06 19.73
C ASP A 315 0.79 -10.51 18.73
N ARG A 316 -0.43 -9.98 18.88
CA ARG A 316 -1.54 -10.26 17.95
C ARG A 316 -1.22 -9.77 16.53
N THR A 317 -0.60 -8.61 16.41
CA THR A 317 -0.20 -8.03 15.12
C THR A 317 0.85 -8.91 14.44
N ILE A 318 1.83 -9.41 15.19
CA ILE A 318 2.85 -10.31 14.66
C ILE A 318 2.24 -11.66 14.26
N GLU A 319 1.35 -12.23 15.08
CA GLU A 319 0.64 -13.46 14.77
C GLU A 319 -0.18 -13.35 13.47
N LEU A 320 -0.88 -12.22 13.27
CA LEU A 320 -1.64 -11.95 12.06
C LEU A 320 -0.75 -11.66 10.85
N PHE A 321 0.38 -10.99 11.04
CA PHE A 321 1.36 -10.76 10.00
C PHE A 321 1.93 -12.11 9.48
N ASP A 322 2.24 -13.03 10.38
CA ASP A 322 2.79 -14.35 10.09
C ASP A 322 1.76 -15.35 9.54
N ALA A 323 0.47 -15.08 9.72
CA ALA A 323 -0.59 -15.94 9.20
C ALA A 323 -0.43 -16.14 7.68
N PRO A 324 -0.81 -17.32 7.14
CA PRO A 324 -0.66 -17.62 5.73
C PRO A 324 -1.36 -16.61 4.81
N ALA A 325 -0.81 -16.45 3.61
CA ALA A 325 -1.43 -15.68 2.55
C ALA A 325 -1.01 -16.24 1.19
N ARG A 326 -1.96 -16.25 0.24
CA ARG A 326 -1.79 -16.76 -1.11
C ARG A 326 -2.26 -15.72 -2.11
N THR A 327 -1.38 -14.81 -2.45
CA THR A 327 -1.59 -13.79 -3.48
C THR A 327 -0.43 -13.79 -4.48
N ALA A 328 -0.58 -13.08 -5.61
CA ALA A 328 0.47 -13.01 -6.63
C ALA A 328 1.77 -12.36 -6.12
N ALA A 329 1.67 -11.42 -5.17
CA ALA A 329 2.81 -10.67 -4.63
C ALA A 329 3.11 -10.97 -3.15
N TRP A 330 2.31 -11.82 -2.50
CA TRP A 330 2.53 -12.26 -1.12
C TRP A 330 2.17 -13.73 -0.97
N TYR A 331 3.20 -14.56 -0.83
CA TYR A 331 3.05 -15.98 -0.56
C TYR A 331 3.75 -16.33 0.75
N SER A 332 3.00 -16.81 1.74
CA SER A 332 3.55 -17.25 3.04
C SER A 332 2.70 -18.36 3.64
N GLY A 333 3.35 -19.30 4.34
CA GLY A 333 2.69 -20.20 5.30
C GLY A 333 1.77 -21.27 4.71
N LEU A 334 1.81 -21.53 3.40
CA LEU A 334 1.18 -22.72 2.82
C LEU A 334 2.23 -23.82 2.70
N GLU A 335 1.93 -25.02 3.26
CA GLU A 335 2.75 -26.20 2.98
C GLU A 335 2.79 -26.45 1.46
N PRO A 336 3.95 -26.90 0.92
CA PRO A 336 4.19 -27.02 -0.52
C PRO A 336 3.17 -27.86 -1.29
#